data_AF-A0A9J6CV36-F1
#
_entry.id   AF-A0A9J6CV36-F1
#
_cell.length_a   1.000
_cell.length_b   1.000
_cell.length_c   1.000
_cell.angle_alpha   90.00
_cell.angle_beta   90.00
_cell.angle_gamma   90.00
#
_symmetry.space_group_name_H-M   'P 1'
#
loop_
_entity.id
_entity.type
_entity.pdbx_description
1 polymer ?
#
loop_
_entity_poly.entity_id
_entity_poly.type
_entity_poly.pdbx_seq_one_letter_code
_entity_poly.pdbx_strand_id
1 'polypeptide(L)'
;MELTSTLGLTLHTDPAYSSRVCNSVTRDTRPNLSFTKNIRHADWANTEETLCSNHCILNIIVTTNHWHGRWMKKRTRALFHPAAVPLTRPHVQARLPDWTKFRKIYSNLTPIHETGYHPWSQEFVTHLRSTETQVQLSEAMPEADSHLLHLWQARHTPFHK
;
A
#
# COMPACT_ATOMS: atom_id res chain seq x y z
N MET A 1 -15.53 -21.52 5.98
CA MET A 1 -15.67 -20.79 7.26
C MET A 1 -15.17 -21.56 8.47
N GLU A 2 -15.05 -22.89 8.40
CA GLU A 2 -14.53 -23.70 9.50
C GLU A 2 -13.06 -23.37 9.83
N LEU A 3 -12.18 -23.34 8.81
CA LEU A 3 -10.76 -23.01 8.98
C LEU A 3 -10.52 -21.57 9.51
N THR A 4 -11.35 -20.61 9.10
CA THR A 4 -11.20 -19.21 9.51
C THR A 4 -11.52 -19.04 11.00
N SER A 5 -12.53 -19.75 11.50
CA SER A 5 -12.87 -19.79 12.92
C SER A 5 -11.75 -20.43 13.75
N THR A 6 -11.22 -21.57 13.30
CA THR A 6 -10.15 -22.29 14.00
C THR A 6 -8.87 -21.45 14.13
N LEU A 7 -8.58 -20.61 13.14
CA LEU A 7 -7.38 -19.78 13.12
C LEU A 7 -7.55 -18.41 13.79
N GLY A 8 -8.74 -18.11 14.33
CA GLY A 8 -9.05 -16.81 14.93
C GLY A 8 -9.02 -15.66 13.92
N LEU A 9 -9.45 -15.93 12.68
CA LEU A 9 -9.51 -14.95 11.60
C LEU A 9 -10.91 -14.36 11.48
N THR A 10 -10.98 -13.04 11.39
CA THR A 10 -12.21 -12.30 11.06
C THR A 10 -12.18 -11.93 9.59
N LEU A 11 -13.19 -12.37 8.83
CA LEU A 11 -13.41 -11.98 7.43
C LEU A 11 -14.06 -10.61 7.36
N HIS A 12 -13.52 -9.74 6.51
CA HIS A 12 -14.01 -8.37 6.33
C HIS A 12 -14.64 -8.10 4.96
N THR A 13 -14.38 -8.96 3.98
CA THR A 13 -14.90 -8.75 2.62
C THR A 13 -16.43 -8.76 2.59
N ASP A 14 -17.02 -7.65 2.18
CA ASP A 14 -18.46 -7.57 1.94
C ASP A 14 -18.83 -8.25 0.60
N PRO A 15 -19.69 -9.30 0.60
CA PRO A 15 -20.11 -9.97 -0.61
C PRO A 15 -21.05 -9.14 -1.50
N ALA A 16 -21.53 -7.97 -1.08
CA ALA A 16 -22.31 -7.09 -1.93
C ALA A 16 -21.46 -6.45 -3.04
N TYR A 17 -20.18 -6.16 -2.77
CA TYR A 17 -19.32 -5.36 -3.66
C TYR A 17 -18.34 -6.21 -4.46
N SER A 18 -18.24 -5.97 -5.77
CA SER A 18 -17.31 -6.69 -6.64
C SER A 18 -15.88 -6.17 -6.44
N SER A 19 -14.94 -7.07 -6.14
CA SER A 19 -13.52 -6.71 -5.99
C SER A 19 -12.75 -6.80 -7.31
N ARG A 20 -13.38 -7.36 -8.35
CA ARG A 20 -12.88 -7.41 -9.71
C ARG A 20 -14.01 -7.01 -10.67
N VAL A 21 -13.78 -5.91 -11.38
CA VAL A 21 -14.68 -5.36 -12.40
C VAL A 21 -14.32 -5.97 -13.75
N CYS A 22 -15.29 -6.59 -14.39
CA CYS A 22 -15.09 -7.25 -15.67
C CYS A 22 -15.54 -6.33 -16.82
N ASN A 23 -15.62 -6.87 -18.04
CA ASN A 23 -16.00 -6.13 -19.24
C ASN A 23 -17.37 -6.60 -19.79
N SER A 24 -17.78 -6.11 -20.96
CA SER A 24 -19.06 -6.48 -21.59
C SER A 24 -19.25 -7.99 -21.86
N VAL A 25 -18.18 -8.79 -21.74
CA VAL A 25 -18.18 -10.24 -22.01
C VAL A 25 -18.16 -11.05 -20.71
N THR A 26 -17.71 -10.49 -19.60
CA THR A 26 -17.48 -11.22 -18.35
C THR A 26 -18.16 -10.52 -17.18
N ARG A 27 -18.76 -11.27 -16.26
CA ARG A 27 -19.44 -10.68 -15.10
C ARG A 27 -18.43 -10.31 -14.02
N ASP A 28 -18.72 -9.25 -13.28
CA ASP A 28 -17.99 -8.88 -12.07
C ASP A 28 -17.89 -10.03 -11.06
N THR A 29 -16.71 -10.15 -10.42
CA THR A 29 -16.38 -11.24 -9.49
C THR A 29 -15.77 -10.74 -8.19
N ARG A 30 -15.68 -11.63 -7.19
CA ARG A 30 -15.17 -11.35 -5.84
C ARG A 30 -14.05 -12.31 -5.42
N PRO A 31 -12.93 -12.35 -6.15
CA PRO A 31 -11.84 -13.27 -5.81
C PRO A 31 -11.04 -12.85 -4.57
N ASN A 32 -11.11 -11.57 -4.16
CA ASN A 32 -10.27 -11.05 -3.09
C ASN A 32 -10.94 -11.25 -1.73
N LEU A 33 -10.23 -11.91 -0.80
CA LEU A 33 -10.68 -12.06 0.58
C LEU A 33 -9.72 -11.32 1.53
N SER A 34 -10.30 -10.54 2.43
CA SER A 34 -9.60 -9.70 3.40
C SER A 34 -9.86 -10.23 4.81
N PHE A 35 -8.81 -10.58 5.53
CA PHE A 35 -8.91 -11.08 6.90
C PHE A 35 -8.05 -10.27 7.86
N THR A 36 -8.46 -10.24 9.12
CA THR A 36 -7.59 -9.84 10.24
C THR A 36 -7.48 -10.97 11.25
N LYS A 37 -6.37 -11.00 11.99
CA LYS A 37 -6.16 -11.95 13.09
C LYS A 37 -6.04 -11.18 14.39
N ASN A 38 -6.84 -11.54 15.39
CA ASN A 38 -6.79 -10.95 16.74
C ASN A 38 -6.93 -9.41 16.78
N ILE A 39 -7.59 -8.81 15.78
CA ILE A 39 -7.88 -7.37 15.72
C ILE A 39 -9.35 -7.16 16.08
N ARG A 40 -9.63 -6.25 17.01
CA ARG A 40 -10.98 -5.96 17.49
C ARG A 40 -11.72 -4.93 16.63
N HIS A 41 -10.99 -3.96 16.10
CA HIS A 41 -11.56 -2.84 15.34
C HIS A 41 -10.77 -2.68 14.04
N ALA A 42 -11.37 -3.19 12.97
CA ALA A 42 -10.91 -2.97 11.61
C ALA A 42 -12.11 -2.60 10.75
N ASP A 43 -12.00 -1.50 10.02
CA ASP A 43 -12.98 -1.09 9.02
C ASP A 43 -12.47 -1.53 7.65
N TRP A 44 -13.37 -2.01 6.81
CA TRP A 44 -13.07 -2.45 5.46
C TRP A 44 -13.98 -1.74 4.47
N ALA A 45 -13.40 -1.28 3.36
CA ALA A 45 -14.15 -0.68 2.27
C ALA A 45 -13.57 -1.11 0.91
N ASN A 46 -14.46 -1.39 -0.04
CA ASN A 46 -14.11 -1.39 -1.45
C ASN A 46 -14.19 0.06 -1.94
N THR A 47 -13.10 0.61 -2.45
CA THR A 47 -13.09 2.01 -2.91
C THR A 47 -13.74 2.18 -4.28
N GLU A 48 -14.04 1.07 -4.98
CA GLU A 48 -14.51 1.02 -6.37
C GLU A 48 -13.54 1.65 -7.38
N GLU A 49 -12.36 2.06 -6.93
CA GLU A 49 -11.31 2.61 -7.75
C GLU A 49 -10.37 1.51 -8.25
N THR A 50 -9.88 1.66 -9.48
CA THR A 50 -8.90 0.75 -10.07
C THR A 50 -7.63 1.49 -10.49
N LEU A 51 -6.51 0.76 -10.61
CA LEU A 51 -5.23 1.30 -11.05
C LEU A 51 -4.88 0.81 -12.47
N CYS A 52 -5.75 1.16 -13.43
CA CYS A 52 -5.68 0.66 -14.81
C CYS A 52 -5.67 -0.89 -14.90
N SER A 53 -6.15 -1.56 -13.86
CA SER A 53 -6.37 -2.99 -13.80
C SER A 53 -7.87 -3.28 -13.67
N ASN A 54 -8.24 -4.55 -13.69
CA ASN A 54 -9.61 -4.98 -13.44
C ASN A 54 -9.89 -5.27 -11.95
N HIS A 55 -8.97 -4.99 -11.03
CA HIS A 55 -9.18 -5.16 -9.59
C HIS A 55 -9.41 -3.83 -8.89
N CYS A 56 -10.39 -3.79 -8.00
CA CYS A 56 -10.64 -2.64 -7.14
C CYS A 56 -9.58 -2.56 -6.04
N ILE A 57 -9.24 -1.33 -5.65
CA ILE A 57 -8.48 -1.05 -4.45
C ILE A 57 -9.38 -1.34 -3.24
N LEU A 58 -8.84 -2.10 -2.29
CA LEU A 58 -9.52 -2.41 -1.04
C LEU A 58 -8.79 -1.70 0.09
N ASN A 59 -9.54 -1.00 0.92
CA ASN A 59 -9.02 -0.30 2.09
C ASN A 59 -9.35 -1.09 3.37
N ILE A 60 -8.35 -1.27 4.23
CA ILE A 60 -8.52 -1.83 5.57
C ILE A 60 -7.88 -0.89 6.57
N ILE A 61 -8.70 -0.25 7.39
CA ILE A 61 -8.26 0.65 8.44
C ILE A 61 -8.25 -0.14 9.74
N VAL A 62 -7.06 -0.38 10.29
CA VAL A 62 -6.90 -1.04 11.59
C VAL A 62 -6.62 0.01 12.65
N THR A 63 -7.52 0.15 13.62
CA THR A 63 -7.28 1.00 14.79
C THR A 63 -6.56 0.17 15.84
N THR A 64 -5.30 0.49 16.11
CA THR A 64 -4.58 -0.10 17.23
C THR A 64 -4.49 0.89 18.37
N ASN A 65 -4.81 0.43 19.57
CA ASN A 65 -4.57 1.21 20.77
C ASN A 65 -3.09 1.01 21.13
N HIS A 66 -2.18 1.79 20.54
CA HIS A 66 -0.79 1.79 21.01
C HIS A 66 -0.73 2.43 22.39
N TRP A 67 -0.75 1.59 23.42
CA TRP A 67 -0.06 1.90 24.66
C TRP A 67 1.42 2.04 24.29
N HIS A 68 1.92 3.26 24.14
CA HIS A 68 3.36 3.53 24.25
C HIS A 68 3.77 3.31 25.71
N GLY A 69 3.71 2.06 26.14
CA GLY A 69 4.31 1.56 27.38
C GLY A 69 5.82 1.50 27.23
N ARG A 70 6.45 2.58 26.74
CA ARG A 70 7.85 2.84 27.04
C ARG A 70 7.88 3.29 28.51
N TRP A 71 7.91 2.33 29.42
CA TRP A 71 8.60 2.44 30.71
C TRP A 71 8.38 3.72 31.55
N MET A 72 7.22 4.38 31.51
CA MET A 72 6.88 5.36 32.55
C MET A 72 6.34 4.62 33.78
N LYS A 73 7.29 4.16 34.58
CA LYS A 73 7.07 3.84 35.99
C LYS A 73 6.42 5.05 36.68
N LYS A 74 5.32 4.74 37.37
CA LYS A 74 4.72 5.39 38.55
C LYS A 74 3.61 6.42 38.33
N ARG A 75 2.43 5.94 38.72
CA ARG A 75 1.45 6.57 39.63
C ARG A 75 0.80 7.85 39.14
N THR A 76 -0.34 7.73 38.48
CA THR A 76 -1.60 8.26 39.04
C THR A 76 -2.78 7.56 38.40
N ARG A 77 -3.69 7.09 39.25
CA ARG A 77 -4.96 6.48 38.89
C ARG A 77 -5.90 7.61 38.47
N ALA A 78 -5.83 8.03 37.22
CA ALA A 78 -6.73 9.04 36.65
C ALA A 78 -7.59 8.39 35.56
N LEU A 79 -8.91 8.59 35.71
CA LEU A 79 -10.01 8.16 34.86
C LEU A 79 -9.97 8.85 33.50
N PHE A 80 -8.96 8.55 32.67
CA PHE A 80 -8.92 8.99 31.28
C PHE A 80 -8.91 7.77 30.38
N HIS A 81 -10.01 7.59 29.64
CA HIS A 81 -10.04 6.68 28.49
C HIS A 81 -8.95 7.15 27.52
N PRO A 82 -7.96 6.31 27.17
CA PRO A 82 -6.94 6.73 26.23
C PRO A 82 -7.61 6.87 24.86
N ALA A 83 -7.62 8.09 24.32
CA ALA A 83 -7.96 8.32 22.93
C ALA A 83 -7.04 7.44 22.06
N ALA A 84 -7.64 6.64 21.19
CA ALA A 84 -6.90 5.83 20.23
C ALA A 84 -6.04 6.75 19.36
N VAL A 85 -4.72 6.66 19.47
CA VAL A 85 -3.81 7.36 18.57
C VAL A 85 -3.74 6.52 17.29
N PRO A 86 -4.16 7.04 16.12
CA PRO A 86 -4.03 6.32 14.87
C PRO A 86 -2.57 5.93 14.65
N LEU A 87 -2.34 4.72 14.12
CA LEU A 87 -1.04 4.36 13.58
C LEU A 87 -0.72 5.27 12.39
N THR A 88 -0.10 6.41 12.64
CA THR A 88 0.45 7.25 11.59
C THR A 88 1.58 6.47 10.93
N ARG A 89 1.48 6.21 9.62
CA ARG A 89 2.61 5.69 8.85
C ARG A 89 3.77 6.68 9.02
N PRO A 90 4.99 6.22 9.33
CA PRO A 90 6.13 7.11 9.60
C PRO A 90 6.61 7.90 8.38
N HIS A 91 6.00 7.71 7.21
CA HIS A 91 6.43 8.34 5.97
C HIS A 91 5.36 9.29 5.44
N VAL A 92 5.57 10.58 5.69
CA VAL A 92 4.87 11.72 5.05
C VAL A 92 5.32 11.86 3.58
N GLN A 93 6.35 11.11 3.16
CA GLN A 93 6.96 11.21 1.84
C GLN A 93 7.06 9.83 1.18
N ALA A 94 6.56 9.71 -0.05
CA ALA A 94 6.80 8.58 -0.92
C ALA A 94 7.95 8.91 -1.90
N ARG A 95 8.74 7.89 -2.24
CA ARG A 95 9.72 7.99 -3.34
C ARG A 95 9.13 7.36 -4.58
N LEU A 96 9.21 8.10 -5.67
CA LEU A 96 8.63 7.72 -6.94
C LEU A 96 9.72 7.62 -8.01
N PRO A 97 9.98 6.43 -8.56
CA PRO A 97 10.89 6.29 -9.70
C PRO A 97 10.33 6.99 -10.95
N ASP A 98 11.11 7.88 -11.57
CA ASP A 98 10.84 8.34 -12.93
C ASP A 98 11.29 7.25 -13.91
N TRP A 99 10.36 6.36 -14.25
CA TRP A 99 10.64 5.23 -15.16
C TRP A 99 11.13 5.67 -16.53
N THR A 100 10.75 6.86 -17.01
CA THR A 100 11.20 7.38 -18.31
C THR A 100 12.66 7.79 -18.25
N LYS A 101 13.07 8.53 -17.21
CA LYS A 101 14.48 8.85 -16.98
C LYS A 101 15.29 7.60 -16.70
N PHE A 102 14.78 6.69 -15.86
CA PHE A 102 15.44 5.44 -15.53
C PHE A 102 15.71 4.61 -16.79
N ARG A 103 14.72 4.43 -17.67
CA ARG A 103 14.90 3.65 -18.92
C ARG A 103 15.94 4.26 -19.86
N LYS A 104 16.06 5.58 -19.91
CA LYS A 104 17.11 6.28 -20.71
C LYS A 104 18.52 6.07 -20.14
N ILE A 105 18.64 5.91 -18.83
CA ILE A 105 19.92 5.65 -18.17
C ILE A 105 20.25 4.15 -18.26
N TYR A 106 19.25 3.29 -18.07
CA TYR A 106 19.38 1.83 -18.09
C TYR A 106 19.84 1.30 -19.44
N SER A 107 19.51 1.96 -20.56
CA SER A 107 19.98 1.54 -21.89
C SER A 107 21.50 1.55 -22.04
N ASN A 108 22.23 2.22 -21.15
CA ASN A 108 23.68 2.34 -21.18
C ASN A 108 24.39 1.50 -20.10
N LEU A 109 23.65 0.72 -19.30
CA LEU A 109 24.24 -0.09 -18.23
C LEU A 109 25.01 -1.27 -18.79
N THR A 110 26.15 -1.57 -18.15
CA THR A 110 26.96 -2.72 -18.49
C THR A 110 26.17 -4.01 -18.23
N PRO A 111 26.11 -4.94 -19.21
CA PRO A 111 25.35 -6.17 -19.06
C PRO A 111 25.80 -7.03 -17.85
N ILE A 112 24.84 -7.74 -17.25
CA ILE A 112 25.06 -8.61 -16.07
C ILE A 112 26.21 -9.61 -16.27
N HIS A 113 26.39 -10.10 -17.50
CA HIS A 113 27.40 -11.11 -17.81
C HIS A 113 28.84 -10.57 -17.78
N GLU A 114 29.03 -9.24 -17.85
CA GLU A 114 30.33 -8.59 -17.82
C GLU A 114 30.74 -8.18 -16.39
N THR A 115 29.78 -7.81 -15.54
CA THR A 115 30.02 -7.27 -14.19
C THR A 115 29.66 -8.21 -13.05
N GLY A 116 28.89 -9.27 -13.33
CA GLY A 116 28.34 -10.18 -12.32
C GLY A 116 27.14 -9.59 -11.56
N TYR A 117 26.34 -10.45 -10.94
CA TYR A 117 25.04 -10.07 -10.35
C TYR A 117 25.14 -9.02 -9.24
N HIS A 118 26.09 -9.17 -8.31
CA HIS A 118 26.17 -8.29 -7.15
C HIS A 118 26.55 -6.85 -7.52
N PRO A 119 27.65 -6.61 -8.28
CA PRO A 119 27.99 -5.26 -8.73
C PRO A 119 26.90 -4.63 -9.59
N TRP A 120 26.33 -5.40 -10.52
CA TRP A 120 25.22 -4.95 -11.36
C TRP A 120 24.00 -4.53 -10.52
N SER A 121 23.64 -5.29 -9.48
CA SER A 121 22.49 -4.98 -8.63
C SER A 121 22.69 -3.69 -7.83
N GLN A 122 23.93 -3.41 -7.40
CA GLN A 122 24.27 -2.17 -6.68
C GLN A 122 24.20 -0.97 -7.62
N GLU A 123 24.74 -1.10 -8.83
CA GLU A 123 24.66 -0.07 -9.87
C GLU A 123 23.19 0.20 -10.24
N PHE A 124 22.41 -0.85 -10.49
CA PHE A 124 20.98 -0.78 -10.78
C PHE A 124 20.20 0.00 -9.71
N VAL A 125 20.38 -0.38 -8.44
CA VAL A 125 19.71 0.29 -7.32
C VAL A 125 20.15 1.75 -7.25
N THR A 126 21.44 2.04 -7.44
CA THR A 126 21.97 3.41 -7.41
C THR A 126 21.35 4.29 -8.51
N HIS A 127 21.25 3.78 -9.73
CA HIS A 127 20.58 4.50 -10.83
C HIS A 127 19.08 4.63 -10.63
N LEU A 128 18.42 3.63 -10.05
CA LEU A 128 17.00 3.76 -9.70
C LEU A 128 16.81 4.90 -8.71
N ARG A 129 17.60 4.93 -7.63
CA ARG A 129 17.58 5.99 -6.61
C ARG A 129 17.85 7.38 -7.17
N SER A 130 18.73 7.53 -8.16
CA SER A 130 19.04 8.84 -8.75
C SER A 130 17.90 9.40 -9.62
N THR A 131 16.95 8.54 -10.00
CA THR A 131 15.76 8.92 -10.77
C THR A 131 14.49 9.06 -9.93
N GLU A 132 14.58 8.80 -8.63
CA GLU A 132 13.44 8.93 -7.72
C GLU A 132 13.14 10.40 -7.43
N THR A 133 11.87 10.78 -7.54
CA THR A 133 11.33 12.06 -7.05
C THR A 133 10.60 11.84 -5.72
N GLN A 134 10.64 12.83 -4.83
CA GLN A 134 9.92 12.78 -3.56
C GLN A 134 8.53 13.40 -3.74
N VAL A 135 7.49 12.68 -3.31
CA VAL A 135 6.10 13.14 -3.32
C VAL A 135 5.62 13.25 -1.89
N GLN A 136 5.07 14.41 -1.52
CA GLN A 136 4.44 14.62 -0.22
C GLN A 136 3.07 13.93 -0.21
N LEU A 137 2.87 13.03 0.74
CA LEU A 137 1.59 12.38 1.00
C LEU A 137 0.77 13.31 1.90
N SER A 138 -0.38 13.77 1.42
CA SER A 138 -1.31 14.63 2.16
C SER A 138 -2.56 13.86 2.59
N GLU A 139 -3.41 14.46 3.41
CA GLU A 139 -4.71 13.90 3.81
C GLU A 139 -5.65 13.69 2.60
N ALA A 140 -5.42 14.40 1.48
CA ALA A 140 -6.09 14.19 0.19
C ALA A 140 -5.41 13.10 -0.68
N MET A 141 -4.22 12.62 -0.29
CA MET A 141 -3.46 11.53 -0.93
C MET A 141 -2.89 10.55 0.12
N PRO A 142 -3.74 9.92 0.95
CA PRO A 142 -3.27 9.15 2.10
C PRO A 142 -2.62 7.80 1.72
N GLU A 143 -2.79 7.34 0.48
CA GLU A 143 -2.78 5.89 0.20
C GLU A 143 -2.00 5.43 -1.03
N ALA A 144 -1.03 6.20 -1.48
CA ALA A 144 -0.16 5.68 -2.53
C ALA A 144 0.92 4.75 -1.95
N ASP A 145 0.66 3.45 -1.98
CA ASP A 145 1.74 2.44 -1.97
C ASP A 145 2.80 2.85 -3.01
N SER A 146 4.08 2.91 -2.62
CA SER A 146 5.17 3.33 -3.52
C SER A 146 5.23 2.50 -4.80
N HIS A 147 4.80 1.24 -4.74
CA HIS A 147 4.73 0.36 -5.91
C HIS A 147 3.53 0.67 -6.82
N LEU A 148 2.47 1.27 -6.29
CA LEU A 148 1.25 1.60 -7.03
C LEU A 148 1.16 3.07 -7.42
N LEU A 149 2.01 3.92 -6.85
CA LEU A 149 2.05 5.36 -7.07
C LEU A 149 2.22 5.73 -8.55
N HIS A 150 3.00 4.97 -9.32
CA HIS A 150 3.14 5.21 -10.76
C HIS A 150 1.85 4.93 -11.56
N LEU A 151 1.04 3.93 -11.14
CA LEU A 151 -0.26 3.66 -11.73
C LEU A 151 -1.29 4.72 -11.32
N TRP A 152 -1.23 5.15 -10.06
CA TRP A 152 -2.05 6.26 -9.56
C TRP A 152 -1.77 7.52 -10.37
N GLN A 153 -0.50 7.87 -10.56
CA GLN A 153 -0.12 9.01 -11.40
C GLN A 153 -0.56 8.86 -12.85
N ALA A 154 -0.43 7.69 -13.45
CA ALA A 154 -0.91 7.45 -14.81
C ALA A 154 -2.43 7.67 -14.94
N ARG A 155 -3.21 7.39 -13.89
CA ARG A 155 -4.65 7.65 -13.85
C ARG A 155 -4.99 9.13 -13.66
N HIS A 156 -4.22 9.84 -12.83
CA HIS A 156 -4.52 11.22 -12.44
C HIS A 156 -3.80 12.29 -13.26
N THR A 157 -2.79 11.92 -14.06
CA THR A 157 -2.14 12.84 -14.99
C THR A 157 -2.94 12.87 -16.29
N PRO A 158 -3.45 14.04 -16.73
CA PRO A 158 -4.07 14.13 -18.05
C PRO A 158 -3.04 13.75 -19.11
N PHE A 159 -3.45 12.95 -20.10
CA PHE A 159 -2.64 12.68 -21.28
C PHE A 159 -2.32 14.01 -21.97
N HIS A 160 -1.15 14.58 -21.69
CA HIS A 160 -0.57 15.61 -22.54
C HIS A 160 -0.20 14.94 -23.86
N LYS A 161 -1.06 15.16 -24.87
CA LYS A 161 -0.72 15.01 -26.28
C LYS A 161 0.28 16.09 -26.68
#